data_AF-A0A377C5B1-F1
#
_entry.id   AF-A0A377C5B1-F1
#
_cell.length_a   1.000
_cell.length_b   1.000
_cell.length_c   1.000
_cell.angle_alpha   90.00
_cell.angle_beta   90.00
_cell.angle_gamma   90.00
#
_symmetry.space_group_name_H-M   'P 1'
#
loop_
_entity.id
_entity.type
_entity.pdbx_description
1 polymer ?
#
loop_
_entity_poly.entity_id
_entity_poly.type
_entity_poly.pdbx_seq_one_letter_code
_entity_poly.pdbx_strand_id
1 'polypeptide(L)'
;MRKYPLSLLKDKNIVTFFDFWGKTRRGEKDGGDDYHLLCWHSLDVAAMGYLMVKRNCFGLADYFRQLGISDKEQAAQFFAWLLCWHDIGKFARSFQQLYLPPELKIQEGARKNYEKISHSTLGYWLWNHYLSECQELLPSSSLSPRKLRRVIEMWMPVTTGHHGRPPDRMDELDNFLPEDKAAARDFLLEIKPLFPLIEIPAFWDDDEGIELIKHLSWYISATVVLADWTGSSTRFFPRVAHPMDIKGYWQKTLIQAQNALTVFPLKAKVAPFNGINTLFPFIENPTPLQQKVLDLDISQQGPQLFILEDVTGAGKTEAALILAHRLIAAGKAQGLFFGLPTMATANAMYDRLVKTWLAFYSPESRPSLVLAHSARTLMDRFNESLWSGDLVGSEEPDEQTFSQGCAAWFADSNKKALLAEIGVGTLDQAMMAVMPFKHNNLRLLGLSNKILLADEIHACDAYMSCILEGLIERQARGGNSVILLSATLSQQQRDKLVAAFARGTEGQQEAPFLEKDDYPWLTHVTKSDVNSHRVATRKDVERSVSVGWLHSEQECIARIESAVSQGKCIAWIRNSVDDAIKVHRQLLARGVIPASSLSLFHSRFAFSDRQRIETETLARFG
;
A
#
# COMPACT_ATOMS: atom_id res chain seq x y z
N MET A 1 17.68 -39.86 10.76
CA MET A 1 16.25 -39.48 10.63
C MET A 1 15.48 -40.12 11.76
N ARG A 2 15.07 -39.35 12.77
CA ARG A 2 13.97 -39.79 13.64
C ARG A 2 12.71 -39.55 12.84
N LYS A 3 12.08 -40.59 12.27
CA LYS A 3 10.65 -40.49 11.97
C LYS A 3 9.98 -40.23 13.32
N TYR A 4 9.05 -39.29 13.40
CA TYR A 4 8.19 -39.10 14.56
C TYR A 4 6.87 -39.84 14.32
N PRO A 5 6.81 -41.19 14.38
CA PRO A 5 5.54 -41.87 14.45
C PRO A 5 4.78 -41.29 15.66
N LEU A 6 3.45 -41.17 15.54
CA LEU A 6 2.58 -40.69 16.63
C LEU A 6 2.83 -41.44 17.96
N SER A 7 3.45 -42.63 17.92
CA SER A 7 3.92 -43.40 19.08
C SER A 7 5.05 -42.75 19.88
N LEU A 8 5.94 -41.95 19.27
CA LEU A 8 7.04 -41.22 19.93
C LEU A 8 6.55 -39.99 20.71
N LEU A 9 5.37 -39.46 20.38
CA LEU A 9 4.76 -38.34 21.11
C LEU A 9 4.34 -38.71 22.54
N LYS A 10 4.15 -40.02 22.81
CA LYS A 10 3.78 -40.55 24.13
C LYS A 10 4.93 -40.56 25.14
N ASP A 11 6.18 -40.44 24.69
CA ASP A 11 7.32 -40.31 25.59
C ASP A 11 7.40 -38.88 26.12
N LYS A 12 7.26 -38.73 27.44
CA LYS A 12 7.27 -37.42 28.11
C LYS A 12 8.65 -36.76 28.15
N ASN A 13 9.72 -37.51 27.84
CA ASN A 13 11.10 -37.02 27.96
C ASN A 13 11.68 -36.45 26.66
N ILE A 14 10.95 -36.53 25.55
CA ILE A 14 11.41 -36.02 24.24
C ILE A 14 10.56 -34.81 23.85
N VAL A 15 11.22 -33.65 23.76
CA VAL A 15 10.66 -32.42 23.18
C VAL A 15 10.67 -32.55 21.66
N THR A 16 9.53 -32.28 21.05
CA THR A 16 9.31 -32.33 19.60
C THR A 16 8.81 -30.96 19.13
N PHE A 17 8.77 -30.74 17.81
CA PHE A 17 8.23 -29.49 17.28
C PHE A 17 6.71 -29.32 17.53
N PHE A 18 6.00 -30.38 17.90
CA PHE A 18 4.59 -30.30 18.33
C PHE A 18 4.42 -29.74 19.75
N ASP A 19 5.51 -29.53 20.49
CA ASP A 19 5.47 -28.99 21.84
C ASP A 19 5.56 -27.44 21.85
N PHE A 20 5.62 -26.79 20.68
CA PHE A 20 5.79 -25.35 20.53
C PHE A 20 4.50 -24.68 20.03
N TRP A 21 4.08 -23.59 20.68
CA TRP A 21 2.91 -22.82 20.25
C TRP A 21 3.30 -21.61 19.38
N GLY A 22 2.44 -21.28 18.42
CA GLY A 22 2.59 -20.12 17.53
C GLY A 22 1.61 -18.98 17.82
N LYS A 23 0.38 -19.30 18.27
CA LYS A 23 -0.66 -18.35 18.67
C LYS A 23 -1.38 -18.84 19.94
N THR A 24 -1.92 -17.91 20.72
CA THR A 24 -2.74 -18.20 21.91
C THR A 24 -4.05 -17.44 21.84
N ARG A 25 -5.04 -17.92 22.58
CA ARG A 25 -6.39 -17.36 22.65
C ARG A 25 -6.44 -15.88 23.06
N ARG A 26 -5.50 -15.41 23.90
CA ARG A 26 -5.44 -14.01 24.41
C ARG A 26 -6.79 -13.41 24.87
N GLY A 27 -7.71 -14.25 25.35
CA GLY A 27 -9.05 -13.84 25.80
C GLY A 27 -10.18 -13.96 24.77
N GLU A 28 -9.90 -14.26 23.49
CA GLU A 28 -10.93 -14.51 22.45
C GLU A 28 -11.70 -15.79 22.76
N LYS A 29 -13.01 -15.72 23.01
CA LYS A 29 -13.72 -16.94 23.39
C LYS A 29 -13.92 -17.92 22.22
N ASP A 30 -13.99 -17.39 21.01
CA ASP A 30 -14.24 -18.12 19.77
C ASP A 30 -12.94 -18.31 18.95
N GLY A 31 -12.93 -19.24 17.99
CA GLY A 31 -11.80 -19.45 17.07
C GLY A 31 -10.93 -20.69 17.32
N GLY A 32 -11.47 -21.74 17.94
CA GLY A 32 -10.80 -23.03 18.15
C GLY A 32 -10.16 -23.18 19.53
N ASP A 33 -9.15 -24.04 19.63
CA ASP A 33 -8.46 -24.41 20.87
C ASP A 33 -7.77 -23.22 21.59
N ASP A 34 -7.30 -23.42 22.83
CA ASP A 34 -6.66 -22.36 23.63
C ASP A 34 -5.33 -21.85 23.06
N TYR A 35 -4.65 -22.69 22.29
CA TYR A 35 -3.46 -22.32 21.54
C TYR A 35 -3.41 -23.06 20.20
N HIS A 36 -2.58 -22.54 19.32
CA HIS A 36 -2.33 -23.13 18.02
C HIS A 36 -0.86 -23.49 17.91
N LEU A 37 -0.57 -24.74 17.56
CA LEU A 37 0.80 -25.21 17.42
C LEU A 37 1.54 -24.41 16.34
N LEU A 38 2.83 -24.16 16.59
CA LEU A 38 3.69 -23.36 15.73
C LEU A 38 3.79 -23.98 14.33
N CYS A 39 3.92 -25.30 14.24
CA CYS A 39 3.96 -26.01 12.96
C CYS A 39 2.69 -25.79 12.13
N TRP A 40 1.53 -25.75 12.76
CA TRP A 40 0.24 -25.51 12.11
C TRP A 40 0.12 -24.09 11.61
N HIS A 41 0.49 -23.11 12.43
CA HIS A 41 0.52 -21.72 12.01
C HIS A 41 1.42 -21.51 10.79
N SER A 42 2.63 -22.10 10.82
CA SER A 42 3.56 -22.04 9.70
C SER A 42 2.99 -22.66 8.42
N LEU A 43 2.28 -23.79 8.52
CA LEU A 43 1.62 -24.41 7.36
C LEU A 43 0.41 -23.62 6.87
N ASP A 44 -0.34 -22.97 7.74
CA ASP A 44 -1.47 -22.11 7.36
C ASP A 44 -1.02 -20.90 6.55
N VAL A 45 0.04 -20.23 7.01
CA VAL A 45 0.67 -19.12 6.29
C VAL A 45 1.28 -19.61 4.96
N ALA A 46 1.94 -20.78 4.96
CA ALA A 46 2.49 -21.38 3.74
C ALA A 46 1.40 -21.76 2.72
N ALA A 47 0.26 -22.28 3.16
CA ALA A 47 -0.88 -22.61 2.30
C ALA A 47 -1.50 -21.34 1.68
N MET A 48 -1.59 -20.25 2.46
CA MET A 48 -1.97 -18.94 1.94
C MET A 48 -1.01 -18.48 0.85
N GLY A 49 0.29 -18.48 1.11
CA GLY A 49 1.28 -18.07 0.11
C GLY A 49 1.27 -18.94 -1.14
N TYR A 50 1.16 -20.25 -0.98
CA TYR A 50 1.02 -21.19 -2.09
C TYR A 50 -0.13 -20.76 -3.02
N LEU A 51 -1.32 -20.53 -2.47
CA LEU A 51 -2.48 -20.13 -3.26
C LEU A 51 -2.37 -18.70 -3.82
N MET A 52 -1.72 -17.79 -3.10
CA MET A 52 -1.43 -16.44 -3.60
C MET A 52 -0.59 -16.49 -4.89
N VAL A 53 0.43 -17.34 -4.95
CA VAL A 53 1.18 -17.58 -6.20
C VAL A 53 0.28 -18.24 -7.24
N LYS A 54 -0.47 -19.29 -6.87
CA LYS A 54 -1.35 -20.03 -7.81
C LYS A 54 -2.46 -19.18 -8.40
N ARG A 55 -2.91 -18.11 -7.73
CA ARG A 55 -3.85 -17.11 -8.26
C ARG A 55 -3.19 -15.84 -8.79
N ASN A 56 -1.86 -15.74 -8.72
CA ASN A 56 -1.10 -14.55 -9.09
C ASN A 56 -1.58 -13.29 -8.35
N CYS A 57 -1.94 -13.44 -7.08
CA CYS A 57 -2.33 -12.32 -6.23
C CYS A 57 -1.19 -11.30 -6.18
N PHE A 58 -1.51 -10.02 -6.42
CA PHE A 58 -0.54 -8.93 -6.43
C PHE A 58 0.67 -9.13 -7.36
N GLY A 59 0.53 -9.92 -8.44
CA GLY A 59 1.60 -10.17 -9.42
C GLY A 59 2.69 -11.13 -8.95
N LEU A 60 2.46 -11.86 -7.85
CA LEU A 60 3.50 -12.68 -7.22
C LEU A 60 4.07 -13.78 -8.13
N ALA A 61 3.25 -14.41 -8.97
CA ALA A 61 3.75 -15.39 -9.95
C ALA A 61 4.56 -14.73 -11.07
N ASP A 62 4.26 -13.48 -11.40
CA ASP A 62 5.03 -12.72 -12.39
C ASP A 62 6.40 -12.31 -11.85
N TYR A 63 6.50 -11.95 -10.56
CA TYR A 63 7.78 -11.71 -9.89
C TYR A 63 8.66 -12.97 -9.87
N PHE A 64 8.10 -14.14 -9.55
CA PHE A 64 8.86 -15.40 -9.59
C PHE A 64 9.27 -15.80 -11.01
N ARG A 65 8.44 -15.51 -12.02
CA ARG A 65 8.82 -15.71 -13.42
C ARG A 65 9.99 -14.84 -13.83
N GLN A 66 10.02 -13.57 -13.43
CA GLN A 66 11.18 -12.69 -13.64
C GLN A 66 12.43 -13.24 -12.96
N LEU A 67 12.27 -13.86 -11.79
CA LEU A 67 13.33 -14.57 -11.07
C LEU A 67 13.63 -15.97 -11.66
N GLY A 68 13.20 -16.27 -12.88
CA GLY A 68 13.51 -17.50 -13.61
C GLY A 68 12.76 -18.75 -13.17
N ILE A 69 11.81 -18.63 -12.23
CA ILE A 69 10.90 -19.72 -11.86
C ILE A 69 9.62 -19.58 -12.68
N SER A 70 9.65 -20.11 -13.92
CA SER A 70 8.53 -19.97 -14.86
C SER A 70 7.35 -20.88 -14.56
N ASP A 71 7.61 -22.05 -13.96
CA ASP A 71 6.56 -22.97 -13.58
C ASP A 71 5.82 -22.46 -12.32
N LYS A 72 4.51 -22.30 -12.45
CA LYS A 72 3.68 -21.71 -11.40
C LYS A 72 3.56 -22.60 -10.17
N GLU A 73 3.63 -23.92 -10.34
CA GLU A 73 3.61 -24.86 -9.23
C GLU A 73 4.92 -24.79 -8.43
N GLN A 74 6.05 -24.80 -9.13
CA GLN A 74 7.38 -24.63 -8.55
C GLN A 74 7.50 -23.31 -7.78
N ALA A 75 7.05 -22.20 -8.36
CA ALA A 75 7.02 -20.90 -7.67
C ALA A 75 6.16 -20.92 -6.41
N ALA A 76 4.99 -21.57 -6.48
CA ALA A 76 4.08 -21.69 -5.34
C ALA A 76 4.69 -22.53 -4.21
N GLN A 77 5.34 -23.64 -4.56
CA GLN A 77 6.04 -24.49 -3.59
C GLN A 77 7.24 -23.78 -2.96
N PHE A 78 8.03 -23.05 -3.76
CA PHE A 78 9.17 -22.27 -3.25
C PHE A 78 8.70 -21.20 -2.25
N PHE A 79 7.65 -20.45 -2.59
CA PHE A 79 7.14 -19.41 -1.70
C PHE A 79 6.49 -20.00 -0.43
N ALA A 80 5.75 -21.09 -0.54
CA ALA A 80 5.20 -21.80 0.60
C ALA A 80 6.30 -22.32 1.54
N TRP A 81 7.35 -22.93 0.97
CA TRP A 81 8.52 -23.34 1.73
C TRP A 81 9.18 -22.16 2.43
N LEU A 82 9.40 -21.02 1.75
CA LEU A 82 9.97 -19.81 2.33
C LEU A 82 9.15 -19.28 3.51
N LEU A 83 7.81 -19.33 3.40
CA LEU A 83 6.91 -18.92 4.47
C LEU A 83 6.95 -19.83 5.69
N CYS A 84 7.28 -21.12 5.56
CA CYS A 84 7.48 -21.97 6.73
C CYS A 84 8.62 -21.50 7.64
N TRP A 85 9.51 -20.63 7.16
CA TRP A 85 10.62 -20.05 7.93
C TRP A 85 10.25 -18.76 8.67
N HIS A 86 9.13 -18.11 8.35
CA HIS A 86 8.85 -16.73 8.80
C HIS A 86 8.87 -16.58 10.33
N ASP A 87 8.35 -17.60 11.05
CA ASP A 87 8.12 -17.59 12.49
C ASP A 87 9.03 -18.55 13.27
N ILE A 88 10.12 -19.04 12.67
CA ILE A 88 11.05 -19.99 13.34
C ILE A 88 11.68 -19.39 14.61
N GLY A 89 11.72 -18.07 14.75
CA GLY A 89 12.15 -17.42 15.99
C GLY A 89 11.24 -17.70 17.18
N LYS A 90 9.99 -18.15 16.95
CA LYS A 90 9.08 -18.58 18.02
C LYS A 90 9.51 -19.89 18.67
N PHE A 91 10.39 -20.68 18.07
CA PHE A 91 11.01 -21.82 18.76
C PHE A 91 11.88 -21.37 19.95
N ALA A 92 12.28 -20.10 20.04
CA ALA A 92 13.08 -19.61 21.15
C ALA A 92 12.38 -19.83 22.50
N ARG A 93 13.13 -20.34 23.49
CA ARG A 93 12.68 -20.48 24.87
C ARG A 93 12.13 -19.17 25.44
N SER A 94 12.74 -18.05 25.06
CA SER A 94 12.27 -16.70 25.46
C SER A 94 10.84 -16.38 24.98
N PHE A 95 10.43 -16.90 23.82
CA PHE A 95 9.08 -16.70 23.28
C PHE A 95 8.10 -17.70 23.91
N GLN A 96 8.48 -18.98 23.98
CA GLN A 96 7.58 -20.03 24.47
C GLN A 96 7.17 -19.83 25.93
N GLN A 97 8.04 -19.27 26.78
CA GLN A 97 7.72 -18.98 28.18
C GLN A 97 6.68 -17.88 28.38
N LEU A 98 6.28 -17.14 27.34
CA LEU A 98 5.18 -16.19 27.44
C LEU A 98 3.83 -16.87 27.71
N TYR A 99 3.73 -18.17 27.42
CA TYR A 99 2.56 -18.99 27.72
C TYR A 99 2.95 -20.46 27.89
N LEU A 100 2.71 -21.02 29.08
CA LEU A 100 3.11 -22.38 29.45
C LEU A 100 1.86 -23.22 29.81
N PRO A 101 1.11 -23.71 28.80
CA PRO A 101 -0.02 -24.59 29.04
C PRO A 101 0.47 -25.95 29.55
N PRO A 102 -0.25 -26.59 30.51
CA PRO A 102 0.16 -27.88 31.09
C PRO A 102 0.35 -29.01 30.08
N GLU A 103 -0.30 -28.92 28.92
CA GLU A 103 -0.30 -29.93 27.86
C GLU A 103 0.98 -29.91 27.02
N LEU A 104 1.73 -28.79 27.00
CA LEU A 104 2.99 -28.68 26.26
C LEU A 104 4.16 -29.10 27.15
N LYS A 105 5.13 -29.83 26.58
CA LYS A 105 6.31 -30.33 27.32
C LYS A 105 7.36 -29.25 27.59
N ILE A 106 7.20 -28.05 27.03
CA ILE A 106 8.11 -26.93 27.27
C ILE A 106 7.97 -26.48 28.72
N GLN A 107 8.98 -26.78 29.52
CA GLN A 107 9.05 -26.31 30.90
C GLN A 107 9.55 -24.86 30.97
N GLU A 108 9.17 -24.18 32.05
CA GLU A 108 9.75 -22.88 32.43
C GLU A 108 11.27 -23.05 32.53
N GLY A 109 12.01 -22.21 31.81
CA GLY A 109 13.47 -22.28 31.80
C GLY A 109 14.06 -21.80 33.12
N ALA A 110 15.30 -22.20 33.42
CA ALA A 110 16.02 -21.70 34.59
C ALA A 110 16.17 -20.16 34.58
N ARG A 111 16.20 -19.56 33.39
CA ARG A 111 16.25 -18.11 33.18
C ARG A 111 14.84 -17.54 33.07
N LYS A 112 14.44 -16.72 34.04
CA LYS A 112 13.11 -16.08 34.06
C LYS A 112 13.01 -14.83 33.18
N ASN A 113 14.12 -14.13 33.00
CA ASN A 113 14.17 -12.86 32.28
C ASN A 113 15.10 -12.96 31.07
N TYR A 114 14.51 -12.84 29.89
CA TYR A 114 15.22 -12.66 28.62
C TYR A 114 15.12 -11.20 28.18
N GLU A 115 16.11 -10.74 27.42
CA GLU A 115 15.99 -9.49 26.70
C GLU A 115 14.79 -9.56 25.73
N LYS A 116 14.05 -8.45 25.62
CA LYS A 116 12.89 -8.35 24.72
C LYS A 116 13.32 -8.21 23.27
N ILE A 117 13.72 -9.33 22.68
CA ILE A 117 14.11 -9.42 21.27
C ILE A 117 12.91 -9.89 20.45
N SER A 118 12.68 -9.26 19.30
CA SER A 118 11.58 -9.65 18.41
C SER A 118 11.80 -11.07 17.86
N HIS A 119 10.74 -11.85 17.69
CA HIS A 119 10.88 -13.19 17.12
C HIS A 119 11.32 -13.17 15.65
N SER A 120 11.11 -12.07 14.93
CA SER A 120 11.72 -11.80 13.63
C SER A 120 13.25 -11.85 13.71
N THR A 121 13.84 -11.09 14.64
CA THR A 121 15.29 -11.07 14.88
C THR A 121 15.80 -12.43 15.37
N LEU A 122 15.06 -13.08 16.29
CA LEU A 122 15.40 -14.42 16.78
C LEU A 122 15.43 -15.46 15.66
N GLY A 123 14.47 -15.40 14.72
CA GLY A 123 14.40 -16.31 13.59
C GLY A 123 15.56 -16.12 12.63
N TYR A 124 15.91 -14.86 12.33
CA TYR A 124 17.07 -14.56 11.49
C TYR A 124 18.39 -15.01 12.12
N TRP A 125 18.55 -14.80 13.43
CA TRP A 125 19.68 -15.33 14.18
C TRP A 125 19.75 -16.87 14.13
N LEU A 126 18.63 -17.56 14.37
CA LEU A 126 18.57 -19.03 14.33
C LEU A 126 18.97 -19.57 12.94
N TRP A 127 18.59 -18.87 11.87
CA TRP A 127 19.03 -19.20 10.52
C TRP A 127 20.54 -19.05 10.38
N ASN A 128 21.09 -17.86 10.67
CA ASN A 128 22.52 -17.53 10.48
C ASN A 128 23.49 -18.46 11.24
N HIS A 129 23.11 -18.85 12.47
CA HIS A 129 24.02 -19.52 13.40
C HIS A 129 23.79 -21.02 13.56
N TYR A 130 22.70 -21.57 13.01
CA TYR A 130 22.38 -22.99 13.17
C TYR A 130 21.77 -23.61 11.91
N LEU A 131 20.62 -23.10 11.44
CA LEU A 131 19.88 -23.78 10.37
C LEU A 131 20.57 -23.66 9.01
N SER A 132 21.33 -22.59 8.75
CA SER A 132 22.07 -22.42 7.49
C SER A 132 23.19 -23.45 7.29
N GLU A 133 23.67 -24.07 8.37
CA GLU A 133 24.69 -25.13 8.33
C GLU A 133 24.07 -26.52 8.05
N CYS A 134 22.75 -26.66 8.21
CA CYS A 134 22.03 -27.91 7.98
C CYS A 134 21.68 -28.03 6.48
N GLN A 135 22.61 -28.53 5.67
CA GLN A 135 22.45 -28.64 4.21
C GLN A 135 21.21 -29.43 3.79
N GLU A 136 20.79 -30.40 4.60
CA GLU A 136 19.59 -31.20 4.38
C GLU A 136 18.29 -30.38 4.39
N LEU A 137 18.30 -29.14 4.92
CA LEU A 137 17.15 -28.22 4.91
C LEU A 137 17.03 -27.43 3.60
N LEU A 138 18.14 -27.23 2.89
CA LEU A 138 18.17 -26.38 1.71
C LEU A 138 17.54 -27.09 0.50
N PRO A 139 16.91 -26.35 -0.43
CA PRO A 139 16.34 -26.94 -1.65
C PRO A 139 17.42 -27.45 -2.61
N SER A 140 17.00 -28.23 -3.60
CA SER A 140 17.91 -28.71 -4.66
C SER A 140 18.40 -27.55 -5.53
N SER A 141 19.66 -27.60 -5.94
CA SER A 141 20.25 -26.63 -6.86
C SER A 141 21.53 -27.20 -7.49
N SER A 142 21.91 -26.68 -8.66
CA SER A 142 23.22 -26.91 -9.27
C SER A 142 24.33 -26.07 -8.62
N LEU A 143 23.97 -25.12 -7.74
CA LEU A 143 24.93 -24.31 -6.99
C LEU A 143 25.70 -25.14 -5.96
N SER A 144 26.95 -24.75 -5.69
CA SER A 144 27.69 -25.31 -4.56
C SER A 144 27.00 -24.97 -3.23
N PRO A 145 27.15 -25.79 -2.16
CA PRO A 145 26.48 -25.54 -0.88
C PRO A 145 26.73 -24.13 -0.30
N ARG A 146 27.93 -23.58 -0.51
CA ARG A 146 28.28 -22.22 -0.08
C ARG A 146 27.49 -21.15 -0.85
N LYS A 147 27.39 -21.28 -2.17
CA LYS A 147 26.65 -20.36 -3.04
C LYS A 147 25.15 -20.45 -2.77
N LEU A 148 24.62 -21.66 -2.65
CA LEU A 148 23.22 -21.89 -2.30
C LEU A 148 22.86 -21.22 -0.97
N ARG A 149 23.70 -21.39 0.07
CA ARG A 149 23.51 -20.70 1.35
C ARG A 149 23.45 -19.19 1.18
N ARG A 150 24.41 -18.59 0.45
CA ARG A 150 24.46 -17.14 0.18
C ARG A 150 23.19 -16.64 -0.52
N VAL A 151 22.69 -17.41 -1.49
CA VAL A 151 21.46 -17.08 -2.20
C VAL A 151 20.24 -17.12 -1.28
N ILE A 152 20.11 -18.19 -0.47
CA ILE A 152 19.02 -18.34 0.50
C ILE A 152 19.09 -17.27 1.61
N GLU A 153 20.29 -16.83 2.00
CA GLU A 153 20.50 -15.74 2.95
C GLU A 153 19.74 -14.46 2.56
N MET A 154 19.74 -14.13 1.27
CA MET A 154 19.05 -12.93 0.76
C MET A 154 17.54 -12.97 0.97
N TRP A 155 16.96 -14.17 1.05
CA TRP A 155 15.52 -14.38 1.27
C TRP A 155 15.14 -14.37 2.75
N MET A 156 16.09 -14.56 3.67
CA MET A 156 15.75 -14.67 5.10
C MET A 156 15.26 -13.37 5.73
N PRO A 157 15.84 -12.18 5.44
CA PRO A 157 15.26 -10.91 5.88
C PRO A 157 13.85 -10.66 5.32
N VAL A 158 13.55 -11.17 4.12
CA VAL A 158 12.24 -11.06 3.46
C VAL A 158 11.17 -11.84 4.22
N THR A 159 11.50 -13.06 4.69
CA THR A 159 10.55 -13.93 5.39
C THR A 159 10.46 -13.62 6.89
N THR A 160 11.61 -13.46 7.56
CA THR A 160 11.64 -13.20 9.02
C THR A 160 11.22 -11.78 9.36
N GLY A 161 11.40 -10.81 8.46
CA GLY A 161 10.96 -9.42 8.59
C GLY A 161 9.46 -9.16 8.40
N HIS A 162 8.61 -10.20 8.46
CA HIS A 162 7.17 -10.15 8.17
C HIS A 162 6.37 -9.17 9.07
N HIS A 163 6.94 -8.71 10.19
CA HIS A 163 6.35 -7.64 11.00
C HIS A 163 6.54 -6.23 10.41
N GLY A 164 7.02 -6.10 9.18
CA GLY A 164 7.10 -4.83 8.46
C GLY A 164 8.38 -4.03 8.72
N ARG A 165 9.41 -4.68 9.24
CA ARG A 165 10.79 -4.19 9.31
C ARG A 165 11.73 -5.38 9.08
N PRO A 166 12.83 -5.21 8.33
CA PRO A 166 13.89 -6.21 8.29
C PRO A 166 14.38 -6.54 9.72
N PRO A 167 14.80 -7.79 9.99
CA PRO A 167 15.36 -8.16 11.28
C PRO A 167 16.69 -7.43 11.54
N ASP A 168 16.98 -7.17 12.80
CA ASP A 168 18.29 -6.68 13.21
C ASP A 168 19.35 -7.79 13.08
N ARG A 169 20.62 -7.41 12.88
CA ARG A 169 21.75 -8.33 12.97
C ARG A 169 22.26 -8.38 14.40
N MET A 170 22.34 -9.57 14.95
CA MET A 170 22.88 -9.84 16.28
C MET A 170 23.86 -11.02 16.18
N ASP A 171 24.97 -10.95 16.91
CA ASP A 171 26.00 -12.01 16.88
C ASP A 171 25.87 -12.94 18.10
N GLU A 172 25.70 -12.37 19.31
CA GLU A 172 25.61 -13.13 20.56
C GLU A 172 24.19 -13.15 21.12
N LEU A 173 23.63 -14.35 21.29
CA LEU A 173 22.28 -14.56 21.77
C LEU A 173 22.12 -15.94 22.41
N ASP A 174 21.39 -16.01 23.54
CA ASP A 174 21.22 -17.24 24.34
C ASP A 174 19.75 -17.54 24.64
N ASN A 175 18.86 -17.21 23.70
CA ASN A 175 17.41 -17.38 23.83
C ASN A 175 16.91 -18.76 23.40
N PHE A 176 17.81 -19.64 22.91
CA PHE A 176 17.48 -20.97 22.40
C PHE A 176 18.24 -22.04 23.16
N LEU A 177 17.52 -23.02 23.71
CA LEU A 177 18.13 -24.26 24.19
C LEU A 177 18.47 -25.19 23.02
N PRO A 178 19.38 -26.18 23.20
CA PRO A 178 19.72 -27.13 22.13
C PRO A 178 18.51 -27.88 21.57
N GLU A 179 17.55 -28.24 22.42
CA GLU A 179 16.28 -28.88 22.03
C GLU A 179 15.38 -27.97 21.19
N ASP A 180 15.36 -26.66 21.43
CA ASP A 180 14.60 -25.69 20.64
C ASP A 180 15.13 -25.62 19.20
N LYS A 181 16.46 -25.58 19.08
CA LYS A 181 17.16 -25.59 17.78
C LYS A 181 16.89 -26.90 17.03
N ALA A 182 16.97 -28.03 17.73
CA ALA A 182 16.67 -29.34 17.16
C ALA A 182 15.21 -29.46 16.70
N ALA A 183 14.25 -28.97 17.49
CA ALA A 183 12.84 -28.96 17.13
C ALA A 183 12.57 -28.12 15.87
N ALA A 184 13.17 -26.94 15.76
CA ALA A 184 13.06 -26.11 14.56
C ALA A 184 13.62 -26.83 13.31
N ARG A 185 14.80 -27.47 13.42
CA ARG A 185 15.38 -28.27 12.35
C ARG A 185 14.48 -29.44 11.96
N ASP A 186 13.97 -30.18 12.94
CA ASP A 186 13.14 -31.36 12.71
C ASP A 186 11.81 -30.99 12.05
N PHE A 187 11.19 -29.87 12.45
CA PHE A 187 10.01 -29.33 11.78
C PHE A 187 10.29 -29.04 10.29
N LEU A 188 11.36 -28.30 10.01
CA LEU A 188 11.72 -27.90 8.65
C LEU A 188 12.09 -29.13 7.78
N LEU A 189 12.65 -30.18 8.37
CA LEU A 189 12.87 -31.46 7.71
C LEU A 189 11.57 -32.18 7.38
N GLU A 190 10.62 -32.21 8.30
CA GLU A 190 9.36 -32.93 8.13
C GLU A 190 8.46 -32.30 7.06
N ILE A 191 8.54 -30.98 6.87
CA ILE A 191 7.77 -30.28 5.81
C ILE A 191 8.45 -30.32 4.44
N LYS A 192 9.76 -30.57 4.36
CA LYS A 192 10.51 -30.57 3.08
C LYS A 192 9.87 -31.47 2.01
N PRO A 193 9.39 -32.70 2.32
CA PRO A 193 8.71 -33.56 1.35
C PRO A 193 7.39 -33.00 0.80
N LEU A 194 6.80 -31.95 1.39
CA LEU A 194 5.60 -31.29 0.84
C LEU A 194 5.90 -30.46 -0.41
N PHE A 195 7.16 -30.06 -0.61
CA PHE A 195 7.56 -29.13 -1.66
C PHE A 195 8.65 -29.73 -2.57
N PRO A 196 8.37 -30.86 -3.27
CA PRO A 196 9.39 -31.61 -3.99
C PRO A 196 9.91 -30.92 -5.26
N LEU A 197 9.20 -29.92 -5.79
CA LEU A 197 9.54 -29.29 -7.08
C LEU A 197 10.47 -28.09 -6.95
N ILE A 198 10.85 -27.69 -5.73
CA ILE A 198 11.70 -26.52 -5.53
C ILE A 198 13.09 -26.76 -6.11
N GLU A 199 13.48 -25.88 -7.03
CA GLU A 199 14.82 -25.80 -7.58
C GLU A 199 15.27 -24.33 -7.58
N ILE A 200 16.46 -24.06 -7.05
CA ILE A 200 17.00 -22.69 -6.99
C ILE A 200 17.76 -22.37 -8.27
N PRO A 201 17.34 -21.34 -9.05
CA PRO A 201 18.04 -20.93 -10.26
C PRO A 201 19.48 -20.51 -9.99
N ALA A 202 20.42 -20.99 -10.80
CA ALA A 202 21.84 -20.72 -10.61
C ALA A 202 22.21 -19.24 -10.78
N PHE A 203 21.48 -18.51 -11.62
CA PHE A 203 21.72 -17.09 -11.88
C PHE A 203 21.44 -16.20 -10.65
N TRP A 204 20.75 -16.70 -9.63
CA TRP A 204 20.56 -15.93 -8.39
C TRP A 204 21.87 -15.61 -7.65
N ASP A 205 22.97 -16.26 -8.02
CA ASP A 205 24.30 -16.07 -7.44
C ASP A 205 25.19 -15.09 -8.23
N ASP A 206 24.73 -14.59 -9.38
CA ASP A 206 25.40 -13.56 -10.18
C ASP A 206 24.91 -12.14 -9.84
N ASP A 207 25.64 -11.12 -10.32
CA ASP A 207 25.38 -9.72 -9.95
C ASP A 207 23.98 -9.24 -10.41
N GLU A 208 23.54 -9.65 -11.61
CA GLU A 208 22.22 -9.29 -12.15
C GLU A 208 21.09 -9.94 -11.36
N GLY A 209 21.21 -11.23 -11.03
CA GLY A 209 20.27 -11.96 -10.21
C GLY A 209 20.18 -11.43 -8.79
N ILE A 210 21.32 -11.07 -8.18
CA ILE A 210 21.37 -10.44 -6.85
C ILE A 210 20.62 -9.10 -6.86
N GLU A 211 20.87 -8.23 -7.84
CA GLU A 211 20.18 -6.93 -7.94
C GLU A 211 18.68 -7.10 -8.21
N LEU A 212 18.29 -8.07 -9.04
CA LEU A 212 16.89 -8.38 -9.30
C LEU A 212 16.17 -8.89 -8.04
N ILE A 213 16.80 -9.79 -7.27
CA ILE A 213 16.28 -10.25 -5.98
C ILE A 213 16.11 -9.07 -5.03
N LYS A 214 17.12 -8.22 -4.86
CA LYS A 214 17.03 -7.03 -4.00
C LYS A 214 15.88 -6.13 -4.43
N HIS A 215 15.69 -5.91 -5.73
CA HIS A 215 14.60 -5.08 -6.24
C HIS A 215 13.22 -5.68 -5.91
N LEU A 216 13.01 -6.96 -6.22
CA LEU A 216 11.73 -7.65 -6.06
C LEU A 216 11.42 -8.05 -4.61
N SER A 217 12.44 -8.18 -3.76
CA SER A 217 12.32 -8.57 -2.35
C SER A 217 11.35 -7.68 -1.57
N TRP A 218 11.29 -6.38 -1.88
CA TRP A 218 10.35 -5.46 -1.24
C TRP A 218 8.90 -5.83 -1.52
N TYR A 219 8.54 -6.15 -2.77
CA TYR A 219 7.19 -6.55 -3.14
C TYR A 219 6.85 -7.94 -2.60
N ILE A 220 7.79 -8.88 -2.67
CA ILE A 220 7.59 -10.24 -2.14
C ILE A 220 7.44 -10.19 -0.62
N SER A 221 8.24 -9.39 0.10
CA SER A 221 8.10 -9.22 1.56
C SER A 221 6.73 -8.67 1.94
N ALA A 222 6.13 -7.81 1.13
CA ALA A 222 4.79 -7.29 1.36
C ALA A 222 3.75 -8.43 1.29
N THR A 223 3.90 -9.35 0.34
CA THR A 223 3.04 -10.54 0.25
C THR A 223 3.26 -11.53 1.39
N VAL A 224 4.48 -11.62 1.96
CA VAL A 224 4.73 -12.37 3.20
C VAL A 224 3.91 -11.82 4.37
N VAL A 225 3.88 -10.48 4.54
CA VAL A 225 3.06 -9.84 5.57
C VAL A 225 1.57 -10.15 5.37
N LEU A 226 1.09 -10.08 4.12
CA LEU A 226 -0.31 -10.38 3.80
C LEU A 226 -0.66 -11.85 4.07
N ALA A 227 0.24 -12.78 3.74
CA ALA A 227 0.07 -14.20 4.02
C ALA A 227 0.04 -14.46 5.54
N ASP A 228 0.92 -13.85 6.33
CA ASP A 228 0.88 -13.99 7.80
C ASP A 228 -0.40 -13.41 8.40
N TRP A 229 -0.83 -12.22 7.96
CA TRP A 229 -2.05 -11.59 8.48
C TRP A 229 -3.31 -12.40 8.18
N THR A 230 -3.40 -12.98 6.98
CA THR A 230 -4.54 -13.82 6.59
C THR A 230 -4.47 -15.22 7.19
N GLY A 231 -3.29 -15.83 7.21
CA GLY A 231 -3.01 -17.12 7.86
C GLY A 231 -3.11 -17.09 9.39
N SER A 232 -3.05 -15.90 10.00
CA SER A 232 -3.29 -15.69 11.43
C SER A 232 -4.77 -15.49 11.79
N SER A 233 -5.65 -15.39 10.80
CA SER A 233 -7.07 -15.08 11.04
C SER A 233 -7.82 -16.31 11.52
N THR A 234 -8.28 -16.27 12.78
CA THR A 234 -9.05 -17.34 13.43
C THR A 234 -10.40 -17.61 12.75
N ARG A 235 -10.88 -16.66 11.92
CA ARG A 235 -12.05 -16.83 11.06
C ARG A 235 -11.86 -17.96 10.03
N PHE A 236 -10.66 -18.11 9.49
CA PHE A 236 -10.37 -19.10 8.44
C PHE A 236 -9.54 -20.27 8.96
N PHE A 237 -8.63 -19.97 9.88
CA PHE A 237 -7.69 -20.91 10.48
C PHE A 237 -7.96 -21.00 12.00
N PRO A 238 -8.95 -21.81 12.42
CA PRO A 238 -9.22 -22.03 13.83
C PRO A 238 -8.00 -22.65 14.51
N ARG A 239 -7.76 -22.28 15.77
CA ARG A 239 -6.65 -22.78 16.57
C ARG A 239 -6.78 -24.29 16.78
N VAL A 240 -5.63 -24.96 16.75
CA VAL A 240 -5.46 -26.42 16.81
C VAL A 240 -4.28 -26.72 17.73
N ALA A 241 -4.56 -27.32 18.87
CA ALA A 241 -3.59 -27.65 19.91
C ALA A 241 -3.00 -29.06 19.77
N HIS A 242 -3.63 -29.92 18.95
CA HIS A 242 -3.29 -31.34 18.86
C HIS A 242 -2.39 -31.69 17.67
N PRO A 243 -1.44 -32.65 17.84
CA PRO A 243 -0.65 -33.19 16.75
C PRO A 243 -1.49 -33.99 15.73
N MET A 244 -1.07 -33.95 14.48
CA MET A 244 -1.70 -34.58 13.31
C MET A 244 -0.60 -34.97 12.32
N ASP A 245 -0.94 -35.78 11.32
CA ASP A 245 -0.03 -36.04 10.19
C ASP A 245 0.19 -34.75 9.37
N ILE A 246 1.45 -34.44 9.03
CA ILE A 246 1.83 -33.21 8.31
C ILE A 246 1.14 -33.13 6.94
N LYS A 247 1.07 -34.24 6.19
CA LYS A 247 0.43 -34.25 4.86
C LYS A 247 -1.09 -34.09 4.98
N GLY A 248 -1.69 -34.74 5.97
CA GLY A 248 -3.11 -34.60 6.29
C GLY A 248 -3.47 -33.16 6.68
N TYR A 249 -2.66 -32.52 7.52
CA TYR A 249 -2.86 -31.12 7.89
C TYR A 249 -2.69 -30.18 6.69
N TRP A 250 -1.66 -30.40 5.86
CA TRP A 250 -1.42 -29.62 4.63
C TRP A 250 -2.64 -29.59 3.70
N GLN A 251 -3.26 -30.75 3.45
CA GLN A 251 -4.47 -30.84 2.62
C GLN A 251 -5.65 -30.07 3.25
N LYS A 252 -5.83 -30.18 4.57
CA LYS A 252 -6.86 -29.45 5.30
C LYS A 252 -6.67 -27.93 5.19
N THR A 253 -5.46 -27.44 5.44
CA THR A 253 -5.17 -26.00 5.42
C THR A 253 -5.23 -25.41 4.01
N LEU A 254 -4.92 -26.19 2.96
CA LEU A 254 -5.13 -25.74 1.58
C LEU A 254 -6.61 -25.43 1.27
N ILE A 255 -7.55 -26.20 1.83
CA ILE A 255 -8.99 -25.92 1.68
C ILE A 255 -9.38 -24.66 2.45
N GLN A 256 -8.89 -24.51 3.68
CA GLN A 256 -9.11 -23.29 4.49
C GLN A 256 -8.54 -22.05 3.80
N ALA A 257 -7.35 -22.16 3.23
CA ALA A 257 -6.69 -21.10 2.49
C ALA A 257 -7.44 -20.71 1.22
N GLN A 258 -8.11 -21.64 0.53
CA GLN A 258 -8.98 -21.30 -0.61
C GLN A 258 -10.12 -20.37 -0.19
N ASN A 259 -10.72 -20.61 0.98
CA ASN A 259 -11.76 -19.75 1.53
C ASN A 259 -11.19 -18.41 2.01
N ALA A 260 -10.02 -18.41 2.66
CA ALA A 260 -9.37 -17.17 3.09
C ALA A 260 -8.93 -16.28 1.93
N LEU A 261 -8.61 -16.88 0.78
CA LEU A 261 -8.17 -16.16 -0.41
C LEU A 261 -9.26 -15.23 -0.98
N THR A 262 -10.54 -15.47 -0.66
CA THR A 262 -11.64 -14.60 -1.11
C THR A 262 -11.57 -13.20 -0.51
N VAL A 263 -10.76 -12.98 0.52
CA VAL A 263 -10.50 -11.65 1.11
C VAL A 263 -9.68 -10.76 0.15
N PHE A 264 -8.88 -11.36 -0.72
CA PHE A 264 -8.17 -10.61 -1.75
C PHE A 264 -9.08 -10.40 -2.95
N PRO A 265 -9.27 -9.15 -3.41
CA PRO A 265 -10.10 -8.88 -4.58
C PRO A 265 -9.49 -9.53 -5.81
N LEU A 266 -10.35 -10.02 -6.69
CA LEU A 266 -9.94 -10.41 -8.02
C LEU A 266 -9.55 -9.17 -8.82
N LYS A 267 -8.52 -9.29 -9.65
CA LYS A 267 -8.11 -8.23 -10.58
C LYS A 267 -9.31 -7.86 -11.47
N ALA A 268 -9.76 -6.62 -11.40
CA ALA A 268 -10.85 -6.13 -12.23
C ALA A 268 -10.44 -6.11 -13.71
N LYS A 269 -11.38 -6.45 -14.58
CA LYS A 269 -11.19 -6.31 -16.04
C LYS A 269 -11.35 -4.84 -16.39
N VAL A 270 -10.32 -4.27 -17.00
CA VAL A 270 -10.32 -2.88 -17.46
C VAL A 270 -11.31 -2.69 -18.60
N ALA A 271 -12.02 -1.57 -18.63
CA ALA A 271 -12.88 -1.18 -19.75
C ALA A 271 -12.05 -0.59 -20.90
N PRO A 272 -12.45 -0.78 -22.16
CA PRO A 272 -11.83 -0.07 -23.28
C PRO A 272 -12.10 1.44 -23.18
N PHE A 273 -11.11 2.24 -23.58
CA PHE A 273 -11.27 3.68 -23.64
C PHE A 273 -12.07 4.08 -24.90
N ASN A 274 -13.31 4.52 -24.72
CA ASN A 274 -14.22 4.91 -25.80
C ASN A 274 -14.45 6.44 -25.89
N GLY A 275 -13.51 7.23 -25.38
CA GLY A 275 -13.59 8.70 -25.40
C GLY A 275 -14.06 9.31 -24.09
N ILE A 276 -14.01 10.66 -24.04
CA ILE A 276 -14.20 11.48 -22.83
C ILE A 276 -15.58 11.28 -22.16
N ASN A 277 -16.63 11.10 -22.97
CA ASN A 277 -18.02 10.96 -22.50
C ASN A 277 -18.22 9.74 -21.61
N THR A 278 -17.36 8.73 -21.71
CA THR A 278 -17.40 7.52 -20.88
C THR A 278 -17.17 7.86 -19.40
N LEU A 279 -16.24 8.79 -19.13
CA LEU A 279 -15.92 9.23 -17.77
C LEU A 279 -16.73 10.47 -17.38
N PHE A 280 -16.95 11.38 -18.33
CA PHE A 280 -17.50 12.70 -18.08
C PHE A 280 -18.57 13.03 -19.13
N PRO A 281 -19.79 12.47 -19.01
CA PRO A 281 -20.87 12.69 -19.99
C PRO A 281 -21.36 14.14 -20.04
N PHE A 282 -21.02 14.95 -19.04
CA PHE A 282 -21.34 16.38 -18.99
C PHE A 282 -20.37 17.26 -19.80
N ILE A 283 -19.26 16.72 -20.32
CA ILE A 283 -18.32 17.48 -21.14
C ILE A 283 -18.76 17.38 -22.61
N GLU A 284 -19.44 18.42 -23.09
CA GLU A 284 -19.85 18.51 -24.51
C GLU A 284 -18.66 18.86 -25.43
N ASN A 285 -17.81 19.78 -24.98
CA ASN A 285 -16.63 20.24 -25.71
C ASN A 285 -15.39 20.15 -24.80
N PRO A 286 -14.38 19.32 -25.14
CA PRO A 286 -13.16 19.22 -24.35
C PRO A 286 -12.42 20.57 -24.27
N THR A 287 -11.82 20.87 -23.11
CA THR A 287 -10.89 21.99 -23.00
C THR A 287 -9.62 21.71 -23.82
N PRO A 288 -8.81 22.73 -24.21
CA PRO A 288 -7.64 22.47 -25.05
C PRO A 288 -6.65 21.48 -24.42
N LEU A 289 -6.51 21.49 -23.09
CA LEU A 289 -5.70 20.50 -22.36
C LEU A 289 -6.29 19.09 -22.43
N GLN A 290 -7.61 18.95 -22.27
CA GLN A 290 -8.29 17.66 -22.39
C GLN A 290 -8.16 17.10 -23.81
N GLN A 291 -8.33 17.95 -24.84
CA GLN A 291 -8.14 17.56 -26.23
C GLN A 291 -6.69 17.13 -26.50
N LYS A 292 -5.71 17.91 -26.02
CA LYS A 292 -4.30 17.57 -26.20
C LYS A 292 -3.94 16.23 -25.56
N VAL A 293 -4.51 15.94 -24.39
CA VAL A 293 -4.34 14.64 -23.72
C VAL A 293 -5.02 13.50 -24.47
N LEU A 294 -6.14 13.73 -25.18
CA LEU A 294 -6.77 12.71 -26.04
C LEU A 294 -5.88 12.35 -27.23
N ASP A 295 -5.23 13.36 -27.83
CA ASP A 295 -4.41 13.21 -29.04
C ASP A 295 -2.96 12.76 -28.74
N LEU A 296 -2.56 12.76 -27.46
CA LEU A 296 -1.19 12.43 -27.05
C LEU A 296 -0.86 10.96 -27.36
N ASP A 297 0.30 10.70 -27.96
CA ASP A 297 0.78 9.34 -28.17
C ASP A 297 1.28 8.76 -26.84
N ILE A 298 0.64 7.67 -26.41
CA ILE A 298 1.03 6.92 -25.22
C ILE A 298 1.59 5.54 -25.56
N SER A 299 1.78 5.20 -26.84
CA SER A 299 2.14 3.85 -27.31
C SER A 299 3.52 3.37 -26.83
N GLN A 300 4.44 4.29 -26.54
CA GLN A 300 5.80 3.96 -26.10
C GLN A 300 5.82 3.05 -24.88
N GLN A 301 6.67 2.02 -24.88
CA GLN A 301 6.76 1.05 -23.79
C GLN A 301 7.42 1.64 -22.53
N GLY A 302 7.14 1.04 -21.39
CA GLY A 302 7.71 1.45 -20.10
C GLY A 302 6.96 2.60 -19.40
N PRO A 303 7.51 3.09 -18.28
CA PRO A 303 6.93 4.16 -17.49
C PRO A 303 6.95 5.48 -18.26
N GLN A 304 6.01 6.37 -17.95
CA GLN A 304 5.91 7.70 -18.54
C GLN A 304 5.59 8.73 -17.47
N LEU A 305 6.18 9.92 -17.56
CA LEU A 305 5.88 11.06 -16.69
C LEU A 305 5.14 12.13 -17.51
N PHE A 306 4.05 12.63 -16.95
CA PHE A 306 3.28 13.73 -17.51
C PHE A 306 3.20 14.86 -16.50
N ILE A 307 3.50 16.08 -16.93
CA ILE A 307 3.35 17.30 -16.13
C ILE A 307 2.35 18.20 -16.86
N LEU A 308 1.18 18.41 -16.26
CA LEU A 308 0.11 19.25 -16.79
C LEU A 308 0.06 20.56 -16.02
N GLU A 309 0.50 21.65 -16.66
CA GLU A 309 0.51 22.99 -16.11
C GLU A 309 -0.57 23.84 -16.78
N ASP A 310 -1.58 24.27 -16.03
CA ASP A 310 -2.66 25.15 -16.51
C ASP A 310 -3.35 25.84 -15.34
N VAL A 311 -4.13 26.88 -15.60
CA VAL A 311 -4.78 27.66 -14.56
C VAL A 311 -5.81 26.83 -13.79
N THR A 312 -6.14 27.27 -12.58
CA THR A 312 -7.19 26.63 -11.79
C THR A 312 -8.53 26.75 -12.51
N GLY A 313 -9.32 25.66 -12.52
CA GLY A 313 -10.59 25.60 -13.24
C GLY A 313 -10.50 25.30 -14.75
N ALA A 314 -9.30 25.16 -15.34
CA ALA A 314 -9.13 24.80 -16.76
C ALA A 314 -9.45 23.33 -17.10
N GLY A 315 -9.80 22.51 -16.10
CA GLY A 315 -10.14 21.10 -16.28
C GLY A 315 -8.95 20.13 -16.23
N LYS A 316 -7.88 20.48 -15.49
CA LYS A 316 -6.68 19.64 -15.29
C LYS A 316 -7.03 18.27 -14.71
N THR A 317 -7.91 18.23 -13.72
CA THR A 317 -8.34 17.00 -13.05
C THR A 317 -8.99 16.03 -14.04
N GLU A 318 -9.92 16.51 -14.87
CA GLU A 318 -10.58 15.71 -15.89
C GLU A 318 -9.59 15.25 -16.96
N ALA A 319 -8.68 16.13 -17.41
CA ALA A 319 -7.60 15.75 -18.33
C ALA A 319 -6.71 14.64 -17.76
N ALA A 320 -6.33 14.73 -16.49
CA ALA A 320 -5.52 13.73 -15.81
C ALA A 320 -6.22 12.37 -15.70
N LEU A 321 -7.53 12.37 -15.39
CA LEU A 321 -8.33 11.15 -15.30
C LEU A 321 -8.57 10.49 -16.67
N ILE A 322 -8.74 11.30 -17.72
CA ILE A 322 -8.78 10.80 -19.11
C ILE A 322 -7.45 10.12 -19.45
N LEU A 323 -6.32 10.78 -19.16
CA LEU A 323 -4.99 10.21 -19.41
C LEU A 323 -4.78 8.90 -18.62
N ALA A 324 -5.18 8.91 -17.35
CA ALA A 324 -5.09 7.73 -16.50
C ALA A 324 -5.90 6.55 -17.07
N HIS A 325 -7.13 6.81 -17.53
CA HIS A 325 -7.95 5.77 -18.16
C HIS A 325 -7.33 5.26 -19.46
N ARG A 326 -6.80 6.14 -20.31
CA ARG A 326 -6.08 5.72 -21.54
C ARG A 326 -4.89 4.82 -21.22
N LEU A 327 -4.09 5.16 -20.21
CA LEU A 327 -2.95 4.36 -19.77
C LEU A 327 -3.38 2.99 -19.20
N ILE A 328 -4.43 2.97 -18.37
CA ILE A 328 -4.99 1.72 -17.81
C ILE A 328 -5.57 0.84 -18.93
N ALA A 329 -6.34 1.40 -19.86
CA ALA A 329 -6.91 0.71 -21.02
C ALA A 329 -5.82 0.16 -21.96
N ALA A 330 -4.68 0.85 -22.08
CA ALA A 330 -3.51 0.38 -22.82
C ALA A 330 -2.69 -0.69 -22.07
N GLY A 331 -3.13 -1.14 -20.89
CA GLY A 331 -2.46 -2.19 -20.11
C GLY A 331 -1.21 -1.73 -19.36
N LYS A 332 -0.97 -0.41 -19.25
CA LYS A 332 0.22 0.16 -18.58
C LYS A 332 0.06 0.28 -17.07
N ALA A 333 -1.17 0.15 -16.57
CA ALA A 333 -1.48 0.12 -15.15
C ALA A 333 -2.80 -0.65 -14.94
N GLN A 334 -3.07 -1.02 -13.70
CA GLN A 334 -4.32 -1.68 -13.28
C GLN A 334 -5.20 -0.78 -12.41
N GLY A 335 -4.72 0.42 -12.09
CA GLY A 335 -5.43 1.38 -11.25
C GLY A 335 -4.62 2.65 -11.05
N LEU A 336 -5.04 3.47 -10.10
CA LEU A 336 -4.40 4.76 -9.81
C LEU A 336 -4.46 5.11 -8.33
N PHE A 337 -3.48 5.88 -7.88
CA PHE A 337 -3.54 6.59 -6.61
C PHE A 337 -3.58 8.10 -6.88
N PHE A 338 -4.67 8.74 -6.47
CA PHE A 338 -4.84 10.19 -6.55
C PHE A 338 -4.39 10.82 -5.22
N GLY A 339 -3.22 11.44 -5.24
CA GLY A 339 -2.63 12.16 -4.11
C GLY A 339 -2.93 13.65 -4.16
N LEU A 340 -3.52 14.17 -3.08
CA LEU A 340 -3.89 15.58 -2.93
C LEU A 340 -3.14 16.25 -1.77
N PRO A 341 -2.97 17.59 -1.78
CA PRO A 341 -2.20 18.28 -0.75
C PRO A 341 -2.87 18.28 0.64
N THR A 342 -4.20 18.16 0.70
CA THR A 342 -4.94 18.24 1.97
C THR A 342 -6.03 17.17 2.06
N MET A 343 -6.46 16.86 3.29
CA MET A 343 -7.57 15.93 3.51
C MET A 343 -8.89 16.47 2.92
N ALA A 344 -9.14 17.77 3.02
CA ALA A 344 -10.36 18.40 2.51
C ALA A 344 -10.49 18.22 1.00
N THR A 345 -9.40 18.52 0.26
CA THR A 345 -9.37 18.28 -1.19
C THR A 345 -9.49 16.81 -1.52
N ALA A 346 -8.89 15.91 -0.73
CA ALA A 346 -9.03 14.46 -0.93
C ALA A 346 -10.47 13.96 -0.74
N ASN A 347 -11.21 14.47 0.24
CA ASN A 347 -12.62 14.13 0.46
C ASN A 347 -13.47 14.57 -0.72
N ALA A 348 -13.33 15.84 -1.15
CA ALA A 348 -14.05 16.38 -2.29
C ALA A 348 -13.73 15.59 -3.57
N MET A 349 -12.48 15.18 -3.76
CA MET A 349 -12.08 14.38 -4.91
C MET A 349 -12.63 12.94 -4.85
N TYR A 350 -12.71 12.35 -3.66
CA TYR A 350 -13.33 11.05 -3.46
C TYR A 350 -14.81 11.08 -3.86
N ASP A 351 -15.58 12.07 -3.38
CA ASP A 351 -16.99 12.23 -3.74
C ASP A 351 -17.21 12.41 -5.25
N ARG A 352 -16.25 13.06 -5.94
CA ARG A 352 -16.26 13.18 -7.41
C ARG A 352 -15.95 11.84 -8.08
N LEU A 353 -14.94 11.11 -7.59
CA LEU A 353 -14.52 9.83 -8.18
C LEU A 353 -15.53 8.71 -7.96
N VAL A 354 -16.23 8.65 -6.82
CA VAL A 354 -17.27 7.64 -6.54
C VAL A 354 -18.33 7.58 -7.65
N LYS A 355 -18.57 8.68 -8.36
CA LYS A 355 -19.54 8.76 -9.46
C LYS A 355 -19.03 8.19 -10.79
N THR A 356 -17.73 8.12 -11.00
CA THR A 356 -17.13 7.86 -12.33
C THR A 356 -16.12 6.71 -12.35
N TRP A 357 -15.56 6.31 -11.21
CA TRP A 357 -14.48 5.33 -11.12
C TRP A 357 -14.84 3.94 -11.68
N LEU A 358 -16.12 3.54 -11.60
CA LEU A 358 -16.59 2.27 -12.18
C LEU A 358 -16.40 2.23 -13.69
N ALA A 359 -16.41 3.37 -14.38
CA ALA A 359 -16.24 3.46 -15.82
C ALA A 359 -14.81 3.13 -16.29
N PHE A 360 -13.83 3.02 -15.38
CA PHE A 360 -12.49 2.50 -15.70
C PHE A 360 -12.50 0.98 -15.93
N TYR A 361 -13.55 0.29 -15.50
CA TYR A 361 -13.62 -1.17 -15.47
C TYR A 361 -14.87 -1.70 -16.15
N SER A 362 -14.82 -2.96 -16.57
CA SER A 362 -15.94 -3.63 -17.22
C SER A 362 -17.12 -3.75 -16.23
N PRO A 363 -18.39 -3.64 -16.69
CA PRO A 363 -19.57 -3.65 -15.80
C PRO A 363 -19.71 -4.89 -14.90
N GLU A 364 -19.18 -6.03 -15.36
CA GLU A 364 -19.17 -7.30 -14.62
C GLU A 364 -18.09 -7.37 -13.53
N SER A 365 -17.12 -6.45 -13.57
CA SER A 365 -16.05 -6.37 -12.57
C SER A 365 -16.54 -5.64 -11.34
N ARG A 366 -15.99 -6.02 -10.18
CA ARG A 366 -16.22 -5.32 -8.92
C ARG A 366 -14.90 -4.73 -8.42
N PRO A 367 -14.45 -3.62 -9.04
CA PRO A 367 -13.21 -3.01 -8.62
C PRO A 367 -13.31 -2.46 -7.19
N SER A 368 -12.17 -2.13 -6.56
CA SER A 368 -12.14 -1.54 -5.21
C SER A 368 -11.75 -0.06 -5.24
N LEU A 369 -12.52 0.78 -4.53
CA LEU A 369 -12.23 2.20 -4.31
C LEU A 369 -12.05 2.50 -2.81
N VAL A 370 -10.96 3.16 -2.42
CA VAL A 370 -10.69 3.49 -1.00
C VAL A 370 -10.24 4.93 -0.80
N LEU A 371 -10.75 5.57 0.25
CA LEU A 371 -10.25 6.83 0.79
C LEU A 371 -9.09 6.57 1.79
N ALA A 372 -7.91 7.08 1.47
CA ALA A 372 -6.65 6.86 2.16
C ALA A 372 -6.19 8.14 2.88
N HIS A 373 -6.80 8.49 4.02
CA HIS A 373 -6.23 9.44 4.98
C HIS A 373 -6.60 9.07 6.42
N SER A 374 -5.92 9.69 7.39
CA SER A 374 -5.92 9.29 8.82
C SER A 374 -7.25 9.45 9.56
N ALA A 375 -8.25 10.13 8.98
CA ALA A 375 -9.54 10.43 9.63
C ALA A 375 -10.75 9.74 8.97
N ARG A 376 -10.51 8.76 8.09
CA ARG A 376 -11.55 8.09 7.29
C ARG A 376 -12.63 7.36 8.10
N THR A 377 -12.29 6.84 9.28
CA THR A 377 -13.22 6.05 10.13
C THR A 377 -14.35 6.87 10.72
N LEU A 378 -14.21 8.21 10.68
CA LEU A 378 -15.19 9.17 11.19
C LEU A 378 -16.10 9.71 10.09
N MET A 379 -16.03 9.17 8.86
CA MET A 379 -16.87 9.61 7.76
C MET A 379 -18.06 8.68 7.55
N ASP A 380 -19.26 9.20 7.83
CA ASP A 380 -20.53 8.51 7.61
C ASP A 380 -20.68 8.01 6.18
N ARG A 381 -20.26 8.79 5.16
CA ARG A 381 -20.34 8.37 3.76
C ARG A 381 -19.33 7.31 3.31
N PHE A 382 -18.15 7.24 3.93
CA PHE A 382 -17.20 6.16 3.65
C PHE A 382 -17.70 4.86 4.29
N ASN A 383 -18.22 4.96 5.52
CA ASN A 383 -18.95 3.88 6.15
C ASN A 383 -20.16 3.49 5.29
N GLU A 384 -21.01 4.43 4.87
CA GLU A 384 -22.11 4.15 3.94
C GLU A 384 -21.56 3.50 2.68
N SER A 385 -20.52 3.97 1.98
CA SER A 385 -19.98 3.27 0.79
C SER A 385 -19.46 1.84 1.05
N LEU A 386 -19.01 1.56 2.29
CA LEU A 386 -18.64 0.21 2.74
C LEU A 386 -19.87 -0.64 3.10
N TRP A 387 -20.98 0.00 3.49
CA TRP A 387 -22.24 -0.58 3.98
C TRP A 387 -23.44 -0.42 3.00
N SER A 388 -23.28 0.32 1.90
CA SER A 388 -24.32 0.73 0.94
C SER A 388 -24.20 -0.16 -0.28
N GLY A 389 -24.75 -1.37 -0.13
CA GLY A 389 -25.55 -1.89 -1.23
C GLY A 389 -26.95 -1.34 -1.02
N ASP A 390 -27.43 -0.49 -1.93
CA ASP A 390 -28.85 -0.20 -2.06
C ASP A 390 -29.56 -1.50 -2.49
N LEU A 391 -29.91 -2.32 -1.50
CA LEU A 391 -31.05 -3.23 -1.50
C LEU A 391 -31.68 -3.11 -0.11
N VAL A 392 -32.45 -2.03 0.07
CA VAL A 392 -33.44 -1.94 1.14
C VAL A 392 -34.45 -3.07 0.91
N GLY A 393 -34.46 -4.05 1.81
CA GLY A 393 -35.58 -4.97 1.99
C GLY A 393 -35.23 -6.46 1.85
N SER A 394 -34.80 -7.08 2.95
CA SER A 394 -35.35 -8.35 3.46
C SER A 394 -34.57 -8.76 4.71
N GLU A 395 -35.27 -8.86 5.83
CA GLU A 395 -34.79 -9.48 7.06
C GLU A 395 -34.68 -11.01 6.85
N GLU A 396 -33.61 -11.50 6.24
CA GLU A 396 -33.19 -12.90 6.39
C GLU A 396 -31.65 -13.00 6.51
N PRO A 397 -31.13 -13.76 7.49
CA PRO A 397 -29.71 -13.79 7.83
C PRO A 397 -28.96 -14.93 7.13
N ASP A 398 -29.00 -15.00 5.80
CA ASP A 398 -28.05 -15.82 5.04
C ASP A 398 -27.93 -15.31 3.59
N GLU A 399 -26.71 -15.34 3.05
CA GLU A 399 -26.33 -15.03 1.65
C GLU A 399 -26.00 -13.58 1.21
N GLN A 400 -25.63 -12.65 2.11
CA GLN A 400 -24.98 -11.38 1.71
C GLN A 400 -23.65 -11.13 2.43
N THR A 401 -22.50 -11.53 1.86
CA THR A 401 -21.16 -11.04 2.33
C THR A 401 -19.96 -11.44 1.43
N PHE A 402 -19.93 -11.05 0.14
CA PHE A 402 -18.72 -11.19 -0.69
C PHE A 402 -18.01 -9.86 -0.95
N SER A 403 -18.75 -8.84 -1.39
CA SER A 403 -18.19 -7.52 -1.72
C SER A 403 -17.81 -6.68 -0.49
N GLN A 404 -18.57 -6.83 0.60
CA GLN A 404 -18.37 -6.09 1.85
C GLN A 404 -17.09 -6.52 2.58
N GLY A 405 -16.66 -7.79 2.44
CA GLY A 405 -15.45 -8.32 3.08
C GLY A 405 -14.13 -7.76 2.51
N CYS A 406 -14.04 -7.57 1.19
CA CYS A 406 -12.84 -7.06 0.53
C CYS A 406 -12.62 -5.57 0.82
N ALA A 407 -13.67 -4.75 0.72
CA ALA A 407 -13.59 -3.32 0.99
C ALA A 407 -13.32 -3.06 2.48
N ALA A 408 -13.98 -3.80 3.39
CA ALA A 408 -13.70 -3.74 4.82
C ALA A 408 -12.24 -4.13 5.15
N TRP A 409 -11.67 -5.13 4.46
CA TRP A 409 -10.28 -5.52 4.65
C TRP A 409 -9.28 -4.40 4.27
N PHE A 410 -9.52 -3.67 3.18
CA PHE A 410 -8.69 -2.50 2.83
C PHE A 410 -8.94 -1.28 3.74
N ALA A 411 -10.17 -1.15 4.23
CA ALA A 411 -10.61 -0.12 5.17
C ALA A 411 -10.18 -0.37 6.63
N ASP A 412 -9.66 -1.56 6.94
CA ASP A 412 -9.18 -1.93 8.27
C ASP A 412 -7.85 -1.25 8.66
N SER A 413 -6.99 -0.89 7.70
CA SER A 413 -5.78 -0.10 8.00
C SER A 413 -5.39 0.87 6.89
N ASN A 414 -4.91 2.06 7.24
CA ASN A 414 -4.36 3.03 6.27
C ASN A 414 -3.22 2.41 5.43
N LYS A 415 -2.55 1.38 5.99
CA LYS A 415 -1.51 0.60 5.30
C LYS A 415 -2.07 -0.25 4.15
N LYS A 416 -3.30 -0.74 4.29
CA LYS A 416 -4.00 -1.57 3.29
C LYS A 416 -4.73 -0.73 2.26
N ALA A 417 -4.99 0.56 2.55
CA ALA A 417 -5.73 1.46 1.67
C ALA A 417 -5.11 1.59 0.26
N LEU A 418 -3.78 1.61 0.16
CA LEU A 418 -3.06 1.70 -1.12
C LEU A 418 -3.14 0.42 -1.96
N LEU A 419 -3.55 -0.72 -1.39
CA LEU A 419 -3.68 -1.98 -2.13
C LEU A 419 -4.96 -2.02 -2.97
N ALA A 420 -5.93 -1.13 -2.72
CA ALA A 420 -7.13 -1.01 -3.53
C ALA A 420 -6.79 -0.50 -4.94
N GLU A 421 -7.49 -1.00 -5.96
CA GLU A 421 -7.31 -0.61 -7.37
C GLU A 421 -7.29 0.91 -7.58
N ILE A 422 -8.29 1.62 -7.07
CA ILE A 422 -8.31 3.09 -7.06
C ILE A 422 -8.23 3.57 -5.60
N GLY A 423 -7.24 4.42 -5.32
CA GLY A 423 -7.09 5.09 -4.05
C GLY A 423 -7.13 6.61 -4.20
N VAL A 424 -7.81 7.30 -3.30
CA VAL A 424 -7.79 8.77 -3.19
C VAL A 424 -7.30 9.13 -1.80
N GLY A 425 -6.34 10.03 -1.66
CA GLY A 425 -5.79 10.35 -0.35
C GLY A 425 -4.87 11.56 -0.37
N THR A 426 -4.24 11.82 0.78
CA THR A 426 -3.19 12.83 0.80
C THR A 426 -1.93 12.30 0.13
N LEU A 427 -1.18 13.18 -0.54
CA LEU A 427 0.08 12.82 -1.19
C LEU A 427 1.09 12.22 -0.18
N ASP A 428 1.01 12.60 1.10
CA ASP A 428 1.81 12.02 2.18
C ASP A 428 1.70 10.50 2.26
N GLN A 429 0.53 9.91 1.99
CA GLN A 429 0.36 8.46 2.07
C GLN A 429 1.23 7.72 1.05
N ALA A 430 1.38 8.30 -0.16
CA ALA A 430 2.28 7.76 -1.17
C ALA A 430 3.75 8.07 -0.85
N MET A 431 4.05 9.29 -0.37
CA MET A 431 5.39 9.67 0.06
C MET A 431 5.95 8.78 1.18
N MET A 432 5.08 8.30 2.10
CA MET A 432 5.47 7.33 3.13
C MET A 432 6.03 6.01 2.58
N ALA A 433 5.80 5.67 1.31
CA ALA A 433 6.33 4.46 0.69
C ALA A 433 7.86 4.50 0.52
N VAL A 434 8.46 5.69 0.39
CA VAL A 434 9.90 5.90 0.22
C VAL A 434 10.59 6.40 1.50
N MET A 435 9.88 6.38 2.62
CA MET A 435 10.38 6.78 3.94
C MET A 435 10.57 5.55 4.87
N PRO A 436 11.41 5.64 5.91
CA PRO A 436 11.71 4.52 6.82
C PRO A 436 10.58 4.24 7.83
N PHE A 437 9.37 3.98 7.33
CA PHE A 437 8.22 3.58 8.14
C PHE A 437 8.02 2.07 8.20
N LYS A 438 7.41 1.61 9.29
CA LYS A 438 6.96 0.22 9.44
C LYS A 438 5.93 -0.11 8.34
N HIS A 439 6.12 -1.25 7.68
CA HIS A 439 5.35 -1.70 6.52
C HIS A 439 5.38 -0.73 5.33
N ASN A 440 6.53 -0.14 5.04
CA ASN A 440 6.74 0.59 3.78
C ASN A 440 6.58 -0.34 2.56
N ASN A 441 6.98 -1.61 2.68
CA ASN A 441 6.81 -2.65 1.67
C ASN A 441 5.36 -2.80 1.19
N LEU A 442 4.37 -2.78 2.09
CA LEU A 442 2.94 -2.82 1.73
C LEU A 442 2.53 -1.60 0.89
N ARG A 443 3.08 -0.42 1.19
CA ARG A 443 2.79 0.80 0.43
C ARG A 443 3.43 0.74 -0.96
N LEU A 444 4.65 0.24 -1.06
CA LEU A 444 5.32 0.00 -2.34
C LEU A 444 4.55 -1.02 -3.19
N LEU A 445 4.07 -2.11 -2.59
CA LEU A 445 3.20 -3.08 -3.27
C LEU A 445 1.88 -2.41 -3.73
N GLY A 446 1.27 -1.59 -2.88
CA GLY A 446 0.07 -0.83 -3.22
C GLY A 446 0.28 0.13 -4.39
N LEU A 447 1.42 0.82 -4.47
CA LEU A 447 1.71 1.72 -5.58
C LEU A 447 2.21 1.00 -6.86
N SER A 448 2.48 -0.30 -6.77
CA SER A 448 2.88 -1.12 -7.92
C SER A 448 1.71 -1.32 -8.89
N ASN A 449 1.99 -1.25 -10.19
CA ASN A 449 0.99 -1.30 -11.26
C ASN A 449 -0.10 -0.21 -11.15
N LYS A 450 0.20 0.91 -10.46
CA LYS A 450 -0.69 2.06 -10.34
C LYS A 450 -0.07 3.31 -10.93
N ILE A 451 -0.93 4.12 -11.53
CA ILE A 451 -0.57 5.48 -11.91
C ILE A 451 -0.54 6.34 -10.64
N LEU A 452 0.57 7.00 -10.37
CA LEU A 452 0.64 8.03 -9.34
C LEU A 452 0.15 9.34 -9.95
N LEU A 453 -1.03 9.80 -9.54
CA LEU A 453 -1.58 11.09 -9.94
C LEU A 453 -1.45 12.04 -8.74
N ALA A 454 -0.57 13.03 -8.82
CA ALA A 454 -0.37 14.02 -7.76
C ALA A 454 -0.88 15.39 -8.21
N ASP A 455 -1.78 15.96 -7.42
CA ASP A 455 -2.40 17.26 -7.71
C ASP A 455 -1.80 18.39 -6.89
N GLU A 456 -1.87 19.60 -7.43
CA GLU A 456 -1.38 20.84 -6.82
C GLU A 456 0.09 20.74 -6.34
N ILE A 457 0.97 20.13 -7.14
CA ILE A 457 2.36 19.84 -6.72
C ILE A 457 3.21 21.10 -6.43
N HIS A 458 2.78 22.28 -6.89
CA HIS A 458 3.39 23.55 -6.52
C HIS A 458 3.23 23.92 -5.05
N ALA A 459 2.26 23.32 -4.34
CA ALA A 459 2.10 23.48 -2.91
C ALA A 459 3.13 22.68 -2.10
N CYS A 460 3.94 21.83 -2.75
CA CYS A 460 5.02 21.11 -2.08
C CYS A 460 6.15 22.09 -1.68
N ASP A 461 6.44 22.15 -0.38
CA ASP A 461 7.64 22.80 0.13
C ASP A 461 8.93 22.05 -0.28
N ALA A 462 10.08 22.62 0.07
CA ALA A 462 11.38 22.05 -0.30
C ALA A 462 11.60 20.63 0.26
N TYR A 463 11.04 20.32 1.44
CA TYR A 463 11.18 19.01 2.07
C TYR A 463 10.30 17.97 1.36
N MET A 464 9.03 18.29 1.15
CA MET A 464 8.09 17.45 0.41
C MET A 464 8.55 17.22 -1.04
N SER A 465 9.14 18.23 -1.68
CA SER A 465 9.72 18.10 -3.03
C SER A 465 10.79 17.01 -3.08
N CYS A 466 11.70 16.95 -2.10
CA CYS A 466 12.74 15.93 -2.05
C CYS A 466 12.15 14.50 -1.94
N ILE A 467 11.10 14.34 -1.12
CA ILE A 467 10.43 13.04 -0.99
C ILE A 467 9.65 12.69 -2.26
N LEU A 468 9.02 13.67 -2.90
CA LEU A 468 8.31 13.49 -4.17
C LEU A 468 9.28 13.03 -5.27
N GLU A 469 10.48 13.60 -5.34
CA GLU A 469 11.53 13.16 -6.27
C GLU A 469 11.89 11.68 -6.04
N GLY A 470 12.13 11.26 -4.80
CA GLY A 470 12.39 9.85 -4.48
C GLY A 470 11.22 8.92 -4.80
N LEU A 471 9.99 9.40 -4.63
CA LEU A 471 8.77 8.67 -4.99
C LEU A 471 8.63 8.51 -6.51
N ILE A 472 8.89 9.56 -7.29
CA ILE A 472 8.86 9.52 -8.76
C ILE A 472 9.92 8.57 -9.29
N GLU A 473 11.15 8.68 -8.78
CA GLU A 473 12.25 7.79 -9.13
C GLU A 473 11.87 6.32 -8.87
N ARG A 474 11.26 6.04 -7.71
CA ARG A 474 10.81 4.69 -7.36
C ARG A 474 9.68 4.19 -8.26
N GLN A 475 8.70 5.04 -8.59
CA GLN A 475 7.60 4.68 -9.50
C GLN A 475 8.14 4.36 -10.91
N ALA A 476 9.01 5.21 -11.44
CA ALA A 476 9.65 5.01 -12.73
C ALA A 476 10.48 3.71 -12.76
N ARG A 477 11.30 3.46 -11.73
CA ARG A 477 12.07 2.21 -11.61
C ARG A 477 11.18 0.97 -11.50
N GLY A 478 9.99 1.11 -10.93
CA GLY A 478 8.97 0.05 -10.87
C GLY A 478 8.15 -0.12 -12.16
N GLY A 479 8.43 0.65 -13.22
CA GLY A 479 7.69 0.61 -14.47
C GLY A 479 6.35 1.34 -14.45
N ASN A 480 6.06 2.12 -13.41
CA ASN A 480 4.79 2.82 -13.23
C ASN A 480 4.84 4.24 -13.78
N SER A 481 3.74 4.68 -14.41
CA SER A 481 3.60 6.05 -14.89
C SER A 481 3.18 7.03 -13.79
N VAL A 482 3.56 8.30 -13.97
CA VAL A 482 3.28 9.40 -13.04
C VAL A 482 2.60 10.54 -13.79
N ILE A 483 1.55 11.11 -13.21
CA ILE A 483 0.86 12.31 -13.72
C ILE A 483 0.92 13.37 -12.62
N LEU A 484 1.50 14.52 -12.92
CA LEU A 484 1.65 15.64 -12.00
C LEU A 484 0.81 16.81 -12.50
N LEU A 485 -0.04 17.37 -11.65
CA LEU A 485 -0.86 18.53 -11.96
C LEU A 485 -0.38 19.73 -11.16
N SER A 486 -0.26 20.87 -11.85
CA SER A 486 0.13 22.10 -11.19
C SER A 486 -0.58 23.31 -11.80
N ALA A 487 -0.85 24.32 -10.97
CA ALA A 487 -1.20 25.64 -11.46
C ALA A 487 0.01 26.32 -12.10
N THR A 488 1.18 26.24 -11.48
CA THR A 488 2.43 26.85 -11.96
C THR A 488 3.63 26.08 -11.43
N LEU A 489 4.67 25.82 -12.22
CA LEU A 489 5.95 25.34 -11.73
C LEU A 489 7.09 26.26 -12.14
N SER A 490 8.04 26.45 -11.22
CA SER A 490 9.33 27.04 -11.57
C SER A 490 10.15 26.08 -12.43
N GLN A 491 11.07 26.61 -13.24
CA GLN A 491 11.97 25.78 -14.05
C GLN A 491 12.75 24.79 -13.18
N GLN A 492 13.29 25.25 -12.05
CA GLN A 492 14.02 24.40 -11.11
C GLN A 492 13.18 23.23 -10.58
N GLN A 493 11.89 23.42 -10.32
CA GLN A 493 11.00 22.33 -9.90
C GLN A 493 10.80 21.33 -11.04
N ARG A 494 10.56 21.79 -12.27
CA ARG A 494 10.47 20.89 -13.44
C ARG A 494 11.74 20.07 -13.64
N ASP A 495 12.91 20.72 -13.61
CA ASP A 495 14.21 20.07 -13.80
C ASP A 495 14.38 18.91 -12.81
N LYS A 496 14.08 19.14 -11.53
CA LYS A 496 14.15 18.13 -10.48
C LYS A 496 13.19 16.96 -10.70
N LEU A 497 11.95 17.24 -11.07
CA LEU A 497 10.93 16.20 -11.30
C LEU A 497 11.28 15.33 -12.51
N VAL A 498 11.75 15.93 -13.61
CA VAL A 498 12.19 15.20 -14.81
C VAL A 498 13.47 14.41 -14.52
N ALA A 499 14.45 15.01 -13.83
CA ALA A 499 15.67 14.31 -13.44
C ALA A 499 15.39 13.12 -12.52
N ALA A 500 14.44 13.24 -11.58
CA ALA A 500 14.02 12.14 -10.73
C ALA A 500 13.43 10.97 -11.52
N PHE A 501 12.59 11.27 -12.51
CA PHE A 501 12.06 10.25 -13.42
C PHE A 501 13.17 9.61 -14.26
N ALA A 502 14.07 10.40 -14.84
CA ALA A 502 15.20 9.93 -15.64
C ALA A 502 16.11 8.98 -14.84
N ARG A 503 16.41 9.29 -13.57
CA ARG A 503 17.16 8.39 -12.68
C ARG A 503 16.46 7.03 -12.52
N GLY A 504 15.14 7.03 -12.38
CA GLY A 504 14.36 5.80 -12.22
C GLY A 504 14.31 4.94 -13.49
N THR A 505 14.37 5.54 -14.68
CA THR A 505 14.41 4.83 -15.97
C THR A 505 15.81 4.53 -16.48
N GLU A 506 16.85 4.94 -15.75
CA GLU A 506 18.25 4.96 -16.20
C GLU A 506 18.40 5.71 -17.54
N GLY A 507 17.70 6.83 -17.66
CA GLY A 507 17.71 7.72 -18.82
C GLY A 507 18.53 8.99 -18.57
N GLN A 508 18.57 9.86 -19.57
CA GLN A 508 19.31 11.14 -19.56
C GLN A 508 18.40 12.30 -19.98
N GLN A 509 17.10 12.20 -19.70
CA GLN A 509 16.13 13.22 -20.09
C GLN A 509 16.36 14.50 -19.30
N GLU A 510 16.30 15.62 -20.02
CA GLU A 510 16.34 16.96 -19.45
C GLU A 510 14.97 17.62 -19.59
N ALA A 511 14.59 18.43 -18.61
CA ALA A 511 13.32 19.15 -18.69
C ALA A 511 13.36 20.19 -19.81
N PRO A 512 12.23 20.45 -20.49
CA PRO A 512 12.17 21.53 -21.46
C PRO A 512 12.35 22.87 -20.74
N PHE A 513 13.12 23.77 -21.36
CA PHE A 513 13.23 25.16 -20.92
C PHE A 513 11.99 25.92 -21.38
N LEU A 514 11.27 26.56 -20.44
CA LEU A 514 10.08 27.35 -20.75
C LEU A 514 10.33 28.84 -20.54
N GLU A 515 9.95 29.64 -21.54
CA GLU A 515 9.90 31.09 -21.44
C GLU A 515 8.57 31.56 -20.80
N LYS A 516 8.47 32.85 -20.49
CA LYS A 516 7.30 33.39 -19.76
C LYS A 516 5.97 33.23 -20.51
N ASP A 517 6.00 33.28 -21.85
CA ASP A 517 4.80 33.26 -22.68
C ASP A 517 4.33 31.85 -23.08
N ASP A 518 5.08 30.82 -22.67
CA ASP A 518 4.82 29.43 -23.00
C ASP A 518 3.68 28.82 -22.19
N TYR A 519 3.31 29.38 -21.05
CA TYR A 519 2.21 28.87 -20.22
C TYR A 519 0.83 29.07 -20.89
N PRO A 520 -0.13 28.12 -20.77
CA PRO A 520 -0.08 26.77 -20.20
C PRO A 520 0.75 25.73 -20.97
N TRP A 521 1.16 24.66 -20.29
CA TRP A 521 2.14 23.71 -20.82
C TRP A 521 1.85 22.25 -20.48
N LEU A 522 2.18 21.35 -21.40
CA LEU A 522 2.20 19.91 -21.20
C LEU A 522 3.62 19.38 -21.46
N THR A 523 4.22 18.75 -20.45
CA THR A 523 5.47 18.00 -20.59
C THR A 523 5.18 16.51 -20.51
N HIS A 524 5.68 15.75 -21.48
CA HIS A 524 5.59 14.30 -21.54
C HIS A 524 6.99 13.72 -21.66
N VAL A 525 7.39 12.91 -20.68
CA VAL A 525 8.72 12.32 -20.57
C VAL A 525 8.58 10.81 -20.63
N THR A 526 9.44 10.20 -21.44
CA THR A 526 9.59 8.76 -21.58
C THR A 526 11.07 8.40 -21.38
N LYS A 527 11.42 7.11 -21.44
CA LYS A 527 12.83 6.70 -21.34
C LYS A 527 13.70 7.21 -22.50
N SER A 528 13.11 7.58 -23.64
CA SER A 528 13.85 7.97 -24.83
C SER A 528 13.65 9.45 -25.18
N ASP A 529 12.42 9.94 -25.02
CA ASP A 529 12.02 11.25 -25.55
C ASP A 529 11.41 12.15 -24.47
N VAL A 530 11.59 13.45 -24.67
CA VAL A 530 10.89 14.52 -23.95
C VAL A 530 10.07 15.30 -24.97
N ASN A 531 8.76 15.09 -24.97
CA ASN A 531 7.82 15.82 -25.80
C ASN A 531 7.22 16.95 -24.99
N SER A 532 7.25 18.16 -25.52
CA SER A 532 6.77 19.34 -24.84
C SER A 532 5.88 20.16 -25.76
N HIS A 533 4.75 20.63 -25.23
CA HIS A 533 3.73 21.30 -26.02
C HIS A 533 3.12 22.45 -25.24
N ARG A 534 3.08 23.62 -25.89
CA ARG A 534 2.19 24.70 -25.48
C ARG A 534 0.74 24.27 -25.65
N VAL A 535 -0.07 24.60 -24.65
CA VAL A 535 -1.51 24.33 -24.67
C VAL A 535 -2.24 25.64 -24.44
N ALA A 536 -3.25 25.94 -25.24
CA ALA A 536 -4.08 27.12 -24.98
C ALA A 536 -4.86 26.95 -23.67
N THR A 537 -5.01 28.00 -22.87
CA THR A 537 -5.94 27.93 -21.73
C THR A 537 -7.39 28.10 -22.20
N ARG A 538 -8.35 27.70 -21.37
CA ARG A 538 -9.77 27.92 -21.64
C ARG A 538 -10.08 29.43 -21.56
N LYS A 539 -10.69 29.99 -22.59
CA LYS A 539 -10.98 31.45 -22.65
C LYS A 539 -11.81 31.96 -21.48
N ASP A 540 -12.74 31.16 -20.97
CA ASP A 540 -13.63 31.54 -19.85
C ASP A 540 -12.88 31.79 -18.53
N VAL A 541 -11.65 31.28 -18.39
CA VAL A 541 -10.80 31.48 -17.20
C VAL A 541 -9.66 32.47 -17.44
N GLU A 542 -9.54 33.01 -18.66
CA GLU A 542 -8.62 34.10 -18.99
C GLU A 542 -9.20 35.42 -18.47
N ARG A 543 -8.54 36.01 -17.46
CA ARG A 543 -9.02 37.23 -16.80
C ARG A 543 -7.89 38.10 -16.31
N SER A 544 -8.13 39.41 -16.34
CA SER A 544 -7.26 40.39 -15.69
C SER A 544 -7.68 40.55 -14.22
N VAL A 545 -6.72 40.43 -13.30
CA VAL A 545 -6.95 40.57 -11.86
C VAL A 545 -6.28 41.84 -11.38
N SER A 546 -7.06 42.75 -10.77
CA SER A 546 -6.50 43.95 -10.14
C SER A 546 -5.80 43.58 -8.83
N VAL A 547 -4.52 43.88 -8.72
CA VAL A 547 -3.73 43.69 -7.50
C VAL A 547 -3.53 45.04 -6.82
N GLY A 548 -3.90 45.12 -5.54
CA GLY A 548 -3.72 46.31 -4.72
C GLY A 548 -3.13 45.94 -3.36
N TRP A 549 -2.33 46.84 -2.80
CA TRP A 549 -1.68 46.65 -1.51
C TRP A 549 -2.43 47.43 -0.42
N LEU A 550 -2.69 46.78 0.71
CA LEU A 550 -3.18 47.41 1.94
C LEU A 550 -2.08 47.31 2.99
N HIS A 551 -1.82 48.39 3.71
CA HIS A 551 -0.64 48.51 4.57
C HIS A 551 -0.98 48.43 6.06
N SER A 552 -2.28 48.38 6.42
CA SER A 552 -2.73 48.25 7.80
C SER A 552 -3.87 47.24 7.96
N GLU A 553 -3.97 46.63 9.14
CA GLU A 553 -5.08 45.71 9.47
C GLU A 553 -6.43 46.44 9.49
N GLN A 554 -6.44 47.72 9.87
CA GLN A 554 -7.65 48.55 9.84
C GLN A 554 -8.16 48.79 8.42
N GLU A 555 -7.29 49.02 7.44
CA GLU A 555 -7.68 49.11 6.03
C GLU A 555 -8.33 47.81 5.54
N CYS A 556 -7.77 46.66 5.89
CA CYS A 556 -8.35 45.35 5.55
C CYS A 556 -9.76 45.19 6.13
N ILE A 557 -9.95 45.54 7.41
CA ILE A 557 -11.26 45.45 8.05
C ILE A 557 -12.26 46.40 7.38
N ALA A 558 -11.88 47.66 7.13
CA ALA A 558 -12.75 48.62 6.45
C ALA A 558 -13.13 48.12 5.04
N ARG A 559 -12.19 47.48 4.33
CA ARG A 559 -12.45 46.88 3.01
C ARG A 559 -13.44 45.72 3.08
N ILE A 560 -13.38 44.91 4.14
CA ILE A 560 -14.31 43.81 4.41
C ILE A 560 -15.70 44.36 4.73
N GLU A 561 -15.81 45.30 5.66
CA GLU A 561 -17.08 45.93 6.04
C GLU A 561 -17.75 46.58 4.82
N SER A 562 -16.98 47.28 3.97
CA SER A 562 -17.45 47.88 2.72
C SER A 562 -17.87 46.84 1.68
N ALA A 563 -17.14 45.72 1.55
CA ALA A 563 -17.51 44.67 0.61
C ALA A 563 -18.84 44.01 1.02
N VAL A 564 -18.99 43.71 2.30
CA VAL A 564 -20.18 43.05 2.85
C VAL A 564 -21.40 43.96 2.78
N SER A 565 -21.27 45.27 3.05
CA SER A 565 -22.39 46.21 2.92
C SER A 565 -22.88 46.37 1.47
N GLN A 566 -22.03 46.05 0.50
CA GLN A 566 -22.38 45.98 -0.92
C GLN A 566 -22.93 44.61 -1.35
N GLY A 567 -23.15 43.68 -0.41
CA GLY A 567 -23.61 42.32 -0.68
C GLY A 567 -22.56 41.44 -1.38
N LYS A 568 -21.27 41.79 -1.32
CA LYS A 568 -20.19 41.01 -1.93
C LYS A 568 -19.62 39.98 -0.94
N CYS A 569 -19.09 38.89 -1.48
CA CYS A 569 -18.32 37.91 -0.72
C CYS A 569 -16.83 38.31 -0.66
N ILE A 570 -16.19 38.10 0.50
CA ILE A 570 -14.76 38.34 0.68
C ILE A 570 -14.14 37.22 1.53
N ALA A 571 -12.98 36.73 1.10
CA ALA A 571 -12.18 35.78 1.85
C ALA A 571 -10.91 36.47 2.33
N TRP A 572 -10.62 36.41 3.64
CA TRP A 572 -9.38 36.92 4.21
C TRP A 572 -8.52 35.76 4.71
N ILE A 573 -7.49 35.42 3.94
CA ILE A 573 -6.55 34.36 4.28
C ILE A 573 -5.49 34.91 5.24
N ARG A 574 -5.28 34.21 6.36
CA ARG A 574 -4.26 34.52 7.37
C ARG A 574 -3.22 33.40 7.43
N ASN A 575 -1.97 33.76 7.71
CA ASN A 575 -0.86 32.81 7.77
C ASN A 575 -0.91 31.90 9.01
N SER A 576 -1.57 32.33 10.10
CA SER A 576 -1.66 31.56 11.34
C SER A 576 -3.11 31.40 11.79
N VAL A 577 -3.37 30.29 12.49
CA VAL A 577 -4.70 29.99 13.06
C VAL A 577 -5.07 31.02 14.13
N ASP A 578 -4.10 31.41 14.95
CA ASP A 578 -4.32 32.35 16.06
C ASP A 578 -4.70 33.76 15.53
N ASP A 579 -4.10 34.18 14.42
CA ASP A 579 -4.47 35.43 13.74
C ASP A 579 -5.88 35.35 13.16
N ALA A 580 -6.24 34.25 12.51
CA ALA A 580 -7.58 34.06 11.96
C ALA A 580 -8.66 34.12 13.05
N ILE A 581 -8.41 33.47 14.20
CA ILE A 581 -9.29 33.51 15.37
C ILE A 581 -9.39 34.94 15.92
N LYS A 582 -8.25 35.65 16.06
CA LYS A 582 -8.21 37.02 16.57
C LYS A 582 -9.05 37.97 15.70
N VAL A 583 -8.83 37.94 14.39
CA VAL A 583 -9.55 38.76 13.41
C VAL A 583 -11.05 38.43 13.41
N HIS A 584 -11.40 37.14 13.42
CA HIS A 584 -12.80 36.72 13.47
C HIS A 584 -13.52 37.24 14.73
N ARG A 585 -12.88 37.15 15.90
CA ARG A 585 -13.40 37.72 17.14
C ARG A 585 -13.52 39.24 17.08
N GLN A 586 -12.57 39.92 16.45
CA GLN A 586 -12.61 41.37 16.28
C GLN A 586 -13.77 41.81 15.39
N LEU A 587 -14.00 41.12 14.26
CA LEU A 587 -15.13 41.39 13.35
C LEU A 587 -16.48 41.15 14.05
N LEU A 588 -16.59 40.07 14.83
CA LEU A 588 -17.77 39.80 15.66
C LEU A 588 -18.02 40.88 16.71
N ALA A 589 -16.97 41.30 17.43
CA ALA A 589 -17.08 42.30 18.49
C ALA A 589 -17.49 43.68 17.97
N ARG A 590 -17.12 44.03 16.73
CA ARG A 590 -17.54 45.28 16.09
C ARG A 590 -19.03 45.31 15.74
N GLY A 591 -19.66 44.14 15.52
CA GLY A 591 -21.09 44.03 15.26
C GLY A 591 -21.59 44.63 13.94
N VAL A 592 -20.70 45.14 13.08
CA VAL A 592 -21.05 45.73 11.76
C VAL A 592 -21.53 44.67 10.78
N ILE A 593 -20.99 43.45 10.89
CA ILE A 593 -21.34 42.31 10.03
C ILE A 593 -22.16 41.33 10.86
N PRO A 594 -23.34 40.87 10.36
CA PRO A 594 -24.12 39.85 11.05
C PRO A 594 -23.30 38.58 11.28
N ALA A 595 -23.37 38.02 12.49
CA ALA A 595 -22.61 36.82 12.84
C ALA A 595 -22.91 35.63 11.92
N SER A 596 -24.12 35.52 11.38
CA SER A 596 -24.51 34.49 10.40
C SER A 596 -23.74 34.56 9.08
N SER A 597 -23.26 35.75 8.72
CA SER A 597 -22.52 36.03 7.48
C SER A 597 -21.00 35.92 7.65
N LEU A 598 -20.51 35.72 8.88
CA LEU A 598 -19.11 35.45 9.18
C LEU A 598 -18.88 33.93 9.26
N SER A 599 -17.73 33.48 8.79
CA SER A 599 -17.33 32.07 8.89
C SER A 599 -15.83 32.00 9.14
N LEU A 600 -15.42 31.04 9.98
CA LEU A 600 -14.02 30.78 10.32
C LEU A 600 -13.71 29.33 9.98
N PHE A 601 -12.68 29.11 9.17
CA PHE A 601 -12.26 27.79 8.75
C PHE A 601 -10.75 27.60 8.96
N HIS A 602 -10.37 26.58 9.72
CA HIS A 602 -8.98 26.20 9.99
C HIS A 602 -8.88 24.76 10.52
N SER A 603 -7.65 24.23 10.64
CA SER A 603 -7.42 22.84 11.05
C SER A 603 -7.67 22.54 12.55
N ARG A 604 -7.65 23.53 13.45
CA ARG A 604 -7.76 23.35 14.92
C ARG A 604 -9.21 23.21 15.47
N PHE A 605 -10.17 22.73 14.67
CA PHE A 605 -11.50 22.36 15.16
C PHE A 605 -11.55 20.88 15.56
N ALA A 606 -12.50 20.49 16.42
CA ALA A 606 -12.85 19.09 16.57
C ALA A 606 -13.29 18.52 15.21
N PHE A 607 -13.03 17.24 14.95
CA PHE A 607 -13.19 16.69 13.60
C PHE A 607 -14.62 16.83 13.05
N SER A 608 -15.64 16.51 13.86
CA SER A 608 -17.05 16.66 13.50
C SER A 608 -17.41 18.12 13.19
N ASP A 609 -16.96 19.07 14.01
CA ASP A 609 -17.17 20.50 13.77
C ASP A 609 -16.48 20.97 12.50
N ARG A 610 -15.26 20.51 12.26
CA ARG A 610 -14.51 20.84 11.04
C ARG A 610 -15.25 20.38 9.80
N GLN A 611 -15.76 19.15 9.79
CA GLN A 611 -16.50 18.58 8.67
C GLN A 611 -17.79 19.36 8.39
N ARG A 612 -18.52 19.73 9.45
CA ARG A 612 -19.71 20.58 9.34
C ARG A 612 -19.37 21.94 8.73
N ILE A 613 -18.35 22.64 9.25
CA ILE A 613 -17.91 23.96 8.76
C ILE A 613 -17.43 23.89 7.30
N GLU A 614 -16.70 22.84 6.95
CA GLU A 614 -16.23 22.59 5.58
C GLU A 614 -17.41 22.42 4.62
N THR A 615 -18.41 21.61 5.00
CA THR A 615 -19.64 21.41 4.23
C THR A 615 -20.42 22.72 4.07
N GLU A 616 -20.56 23.50 5.15
CA GLU A 616 -21.22 24.81 5.11
C GLU A 616 -20.49 25.81 4.21
N THR A 617 -19.15 25.81 4.23
CA THR A 617 -18.32 26.68 3.40
C THR A 617 -18.45 26.32 1.92
N LEU A 618 -18.40 25.03 1.60
CA LEU A 618 -18.62 24.54 0.23
C LEU A 618 -20.04 24.85 -0.26
N ALA A 619 -21.06 24.70 0.57
CA ALA A 619 -22.45 25.02 0.18
C ALA A 619 -22.67 26.52 -0.05
N ARG A 620 -21.92 27.40 0.63
CA ARG A 620 -22.04 28.86 0.51
C ARG A 620 -21.25 29.44 -0.66
N PHE A 621 -20.10 28.86 -1.00
CA PHE A 621 -19.13 29.46 -1.92
C PHE A 621 -18.68 28.55 -3.08
N GLY A 622 -19.08 27.28 -3.09
CA GLY A 622 -18.66 26.26 -4.05
C GLY A 622 -19.52 26.13 -5.29
#